data_AF-A0A7S4TAM8-F1
#
_entry.id   AF-A0A7S4TAM8-F1
#
_cell.length_a   1.000
_cell.length_b   1.000
_cell.length_c   1.000
_cell.angle_alpha   90.00
_cell.angle_beta   90.00
_cell.angle_gamma   90.00
#
_symmetry.space_group_name_H-M   'P 1'
#
loop_
_entity.id
_entity.type
_entity.pdbx_description
1 polymer ?
#
loop_
_entity_poly.entity_id
_entity_poly.type
_entity_poly.pdbx_seq_one_letter_code
_entity_poly.pdbx_strand_id
1 'polypeptide(L)'
;ATLAQVFVKPNLLWEAPPLPLPPVQMAANLVVPSDIALLESKMAVGRRRLGMFEWTGLLFTAPMLHIHYSKMDRGDMRAVLTKKFDVEDNSPVAQIVRKRQESVRKHVVSQNFLWAGGFTMAGLSYWSFRRY
;
A
#
# COMPACT_ATOMS: atom_id res chain seq x y z
N ALA A 1 -9.46 -75.39 16.43
CA ALA A 1 -9.65 -74.42 15.34
C ALA A 1 -11.05 -73.86 15.52
N THR A 2 -11.30 -72.58 15.82
CA THR A 2 -10.72 -71.34 15.27
C THR A 2 -11.11 -70.23 16.25
N LEU A 3 -10.16 -69.52 16.86
CA LEU A 3 -10.44 -68.29 17.62
C LEU A 3 -9.77 -67.14 16.89
N ALA A 4 -10.62 -66.32 16.26
CA ALA A 4 -10.25 -65.09 15.57
C ALA A 4 -9.63 -64.11 16.58
N GLN A 5 -8.32 -63.91 16.48
CA GLN A 5 -7.68 -62.77 17.12
C GLN A 5 -7.97 -61.53 16.28
N VAL A 6 -8.90 -60.72 16.79
CA VAL A 6 -9.17 -59.36 16.33
C VAL A 6 -7.90 -58.54 16.60
N PHE A 7 -7.16 -58.25 15.53
CA PHE A 7 -6.03 -57.32 15.57
C PHE A 7 -6.58 -55.89 15.69
N VAL A 8 -6.82 -55.47 16.94
CA VAL A 8 -7.13 -54.08 17.28
C VAL A 8 -5.90 -53.25 16.95
N LYS A 9 -5.94 -52.53 15.83
CA LYS A 9 -4.96 -51.50 15.49
C LYS A 9 -5.15 -50.36 16.51
N PRO A 10 -4.16 -50.02 17.36
CA PRO A 10 -4.28 -48.84 18.19
C PRO A 10 -4.25 -47.60 17.28
N ASN A 11 -5.36 -46.87 17.25
CA ASN A 11 -5.40 -45.47 16.82
C ASN A 11 -4.43 -44.68 17.71
N LEU A 12 -3.19 -44.52 17.27
CA LEU A 12 -2.26 -43.53 17.82
C LEU A 12 -2.20 -42.35 16.83
N LEU A 13 -3.01 -41.35 17.15
CA LEU A 13 -3.04 -40.00 16.61
C LEU A 13 -1.65 -39.35 16.70
N TRP A 14 -0.83 -39.48 15.67
CA TRP A 14 0.29 -38.58 15.45
C TRP A 14 0.18 -37.89 14.09
N GLU A 15 -1.02 -37.47 13.66
CA GLU A 15 -1.06 -36.53 12.53
C GLU A 15 -0.16 -35.34 12.89
N ALA A 16 1.02 -35.31 12.28
CA ALA A 16 1.98 -34.26 12.48
C ALA A 16 1.26 -32.97 12.10
N PRO A 17 1.34 -31.90 12.92
CA PRO A 17 0.77 -30.63 12.51
C PRO A 17 1.35 -30.30 11.13
N PRO A 18 0.52 -29.86 10.16
CA PRO A 18 1.02 -29.51 8.83
C PRO A 18 2.18 -28.55 9.04
N LEU A 19 3.34 -28.90 8.48
CA LEU A 19 4.56 -28.13 8.61
C LEU A 19 4.22 -26.65 8.40
N PRO A 20 4.70 -25.73 9.25
CA PRO A 20 4.55 -24.32 8.97
C PRO A 20 5.11 -24.10 7.56
N LEU A 21 4.25 -23.62 6.66
CA LEU A 21 4.65 -23.26 5.31
C LEU A 21 5.94 -22.44 5.44
N PRO A 22 6.97 -22.73 4.63
CA PRO A 22 8.19 -21.95 4.67
C PRO A 22 7.78 -20.46 4.64
N PRO A 23 8.36 -19.61 5.49
CA PRO A 23 8.03 -18.19 5.47
C PRO A 23 8.14 -17.75 4.02
N VAL A 24 7.05 -17.20 3.48
CA VAL A 24 7.01 -16.64 2.13
C VAL A 24 8.27 -15.80 2.01
N GLN A 25 9.25 -16.32 1.28
CA GLN A 25 10.51 -15.64 1.12
C GLN A 25 10.12 -14.30 0.52
N MET A 26 10.34 -13.23 1.28
CA MET A 26 10.26 -11.86 0.79
C MET A 26 11.47 -11.65 -0.15
N ALA A 27 11.55 -12.47 -1.19
CA ALA A 27 12.56 -12.44 -2.22
C ALA A 27 12.18 -11.35 -3.22
N ALA A 28 12.35 -10.12 -2.78
CA ALA A 28 12.85 -9.02 -3.58
C ALA A 28 13.18 -7.90 -2.60
N ASN A 29 14.46 -7.83 -2.22
CA ASN A 29 15.01 -6.63 -1.63
C ASN A 29 14.96 -5.55 -2.74
N LEU A 30 13.78 -4.95 -2.96
CA LEU A 30 13.60 -3.77 -3.80
C LEU A 30 14.17 -2.59 -3.02
N VAL A 31 15.49 -2.59 -2.84
CA VAL A 31 16.22 -1.63 -2.01
C VAL A 31 16.09 -0.23 -2.57
N VAL A 32 15.88 -0.10 -3.88
CA VAL A 32 15.99 1.17 -4.58
C VAL A 32 14.65 1.61 -5.16
N PRO A 33 14.23 2.87 -4.93
CA PRO A 33 13.03 3.46 -5.53
C PRO A 33 12.97 3.37 -7.07
N SER A 34 14.12 3.23 -7.74
CA SER A 34 14.25 3.05 -9.19
C SER A 34 13.64 1.74 -9.68
N ASP A 35 13.90 0.64 -8.98
CA ASP A 35 13.52 -0.70 -9.43
C ASP A 35 12.01 -0.85 -9.38
N ILE A 36 11.38 -0.27 -8.35
CA ILE A 36 9.93 -0.23 -8.23
C ILE A 36 9.32 0.66 -9.32
N ALA A 37 9.97 1.77 -9.71
CA ALA A 37 9.49 2.62 -10.81
C ALA A 37 9.53 1.88 -12.16
N LEU A 38 10.56 1.06 -12.40
CA LEU A 38 10.64 0.19 -13.57
C LEU A 38 9.54 -0.87 -13.55
N LEU A 39 9.32 -1.55 -12.41
CA LEU A 39 8.24 -2.52 -12.27
C LEU A 39 6.86 -1.90 -12.52
N GLU A 40 6.62 -0.70 -11.99
CA GLU A 40 5.37 0.03 -12.26
C GLU A 40 5.18 0.33 -13.74
N SER A 41 6.23 0.69 -14.47
CA SER A 41 6.11 0.94 -15.92
C SER A 41 5.80 -0.34 -16.71
N LYS A 42 6.35 -1.48 -16.29
CA LYS A 42 6.12 -2.79 -16.93
C LYS A 42 4.74 -3.36 -16.65
N MET A 43 4.22 -3.16 -15.44
CA MET A 43 2.93 -3.68 -14.99
C MET A 43 1.75 -2.74 -15.31
N ALA A 44 2.02 -1.53 -15.82
CA ALA A 44 0.97 -0.57 -16.14
C ALA A 44 0.20 -0.98 -17.40
N VAL A 45 -1.10 -1.28 -17.24
CA VAL A 45 -2.01 -1.61 -18.34
C VAL A 45 -2.53 -0.33 -19.02
N GLY A 46 -2.56 0.80 -18.31
CA GLY A 46 -2.99 2.06 -18.87
C GLY A 46 -2.96 3.23 -17.88
N ARG A 47 -3.75 4.26 -18.17
CA ARG A 47 -3.90 5.45 -17.32
C ARG A 47 -5.26 5.50 -16.61
N ARG A 48 -5.23 5.83 -15.33
CA ARG A 48 -6.38 6.05 -14.44
C ARG A 48 -6.59 7.56 -14.22
N ARG A 49 -7.85 7.98 -14.04
CA ARG A 49 -8.20 9.34 -13.61
C ARG A 49 -8.00 9.51 -12.09
N LEU A 50 -7.44 10.64 -11.69
CA LEU A 50 -7.27 11.00 -10.28
C LEU A 50 -8.64 11.31 -9.66
N GLY A 51 -8.85 10.87 -8.42
CA GLY A 51 -10.04 11.24 -7.65
C GLY A 51 -9.99 12.70 -7.17
N MET A 52 -11.13 13.28 -6.79
CA MET A 52 -11.20 14.68 -6.31
C MET A 52 -10.31 14.94 -5.09
N PHE A 53 -10.27 14.01 -4.13
CA PHE A 53 -9.39 14.12 -2.95
C PHE A 53 -7.91 13.94 -3.29
N GLU A 54 -7.59 13.15 -4.31
CA GLU A 54 -6.20 13.02 -4.78
C GLU A 54 -5.75 14.29 -5.49
N TRP A 55 -6.65 14.92 -6.26
CA TRP A 55 -6.39 16.17 -6.96
C TRP A 55 -6.16 17.34 -6.00
N THR A 56 -7.06 17.52 -5.04
CA THR A 56 -6.94 18.54 -3.98
C THR A 56 -5.71 18.29 -3.10
N GLY A 57 -5.46 17.04 -2.70
CA GLY A 57 -4.30 16.69 -1.88
C GLY A 57 -2.97 16.95 -2.59
N LEU A 58 -2.89 16.65 -3.89
CA LEU A 58 -1.73 16.99 -4.72
C LEU A 58 -1.56 18.49 -4.85
N LEU A 59 -2.65 19.26 -4.90
CA LEU A 59 -2.60 20.73 -4.98
C LEU A 59 -2.05 21.36 -3.70
N PHE A 60 -2.43 20.82 -2.54
CA PHE A 60 -1.96 21.25 -1.23
C PHE A 60 -0.61 20.64 -0.80
N THR A 61 -0.05 19.76 -1.63
CA THR A 61 1.30 19.24 -1.43
C THR A 61 2.28 20.28 -1.98
N ALA A 62 3.02 20.94 -1.08
CA ALA A 62 4.05 21.89 -1.47
C ALA A 62 5.16 21.18 -2.27
N PRO A 63 5.70 21.81 -3.34
CA PRO A 63 6.82 21.24 -4.09
C PRO A 63 8.03 21.14 -3.16
N MET A 64 8.54 19.93 -2.94
CA MET A 64 9.77 19.75 -2.19
C MET A 64 10.95 20.10 -3.09
N LEU A 65 11.71 21.13 -2.73
CA LEU A 65 12.95 21.49 -3.42
C LEU A 65 14.02 20.43 -3.11
N HIS A 66 14.29 19.56 -4.08
CA HIS A 66 15.28 18.50 -3.96
C HIS A 66 16.65 18.97 -4.49
N ILE A 67 17.63 19.13 -3.58
CA ILE A 67 19.06 19.20 -3.95
C ILE A 67 19.62 17.79 -4.20
N HIS A 68 19.00 16.78 -3.59
CA HIS A 68 19.31 15.36 -3.82
C HIS A 68 18.01 14.55 -4.00
N TYR A 69 18.02 13.63 -4.97
CA TYR A 69 16.87 12.88 -5.51
C TYR A 69 16.32 11.78 -4.57
N SER A 70 16.23 12.06 -3.27
CA SER A 70 15.90 11.06 -2.25
C SER A 70 14.40 10.87 -2.01
N LYS A 71 13.54 11.79 -2.43
CA LYS A 71 12.09 11.72 -2.16
C LYS A 71 11.26 12.01 -3.40
N MET A 72 10.03 11.49 -3.37
CA MET A 72 9.07 11.57 -4.47
C MET A 72 8.47 12.97 -4.53
N ASP A 73 8.59 13.65 -5.68
CA ASP A 73 7.99 14.97 -5.89
C ASP A 73 6.49 14.88 -6.24
N ARG A 74 5.76 16.01 -6.20
CA ARG A 74 4.36 16.11 -6.63
C ARG A 74 4.15 15.56 -8.05
N GLY A 75 5.09 15.81 -8.96
CA GLY A 75 5.07 15.25 -10.32
C GLY A 75 5.11 13.73 -10.33
N ASP A 76 6.00 13.15 -9.53
CA ASP A 76 6.17 11.70 -9.43
C ASP A 76 4.98 11.04 -8.74
N MET A 77 4.44 11.63 -7.67
CA MET A 77 3.21 11.15 -7.01
C MET A 77 2.04 11.10 -8.00
N ARG A 78 1.90 12.15 -8.83
CA ARG A 78 0.90 12.18 -9.90
C ARG A 78 1.15 11.09 -10.94
N ALA A 79 2.41 10.86 -11.32
CA ALA A 79 2.77 9.81 -12.27
C ALA A 79 2.43 8.41 -11.73
N VAL A 80 2.64 8.13 -10.44
CA VAL A 80 2.28 6.86 -9.79
C VAL A 80 0.76 6.70 -9.71
N LEU A 81 0.03 7.73 -9.24
CA LEU A 81 -1.41 7.67 -9.04
C LEU A 81 -2.20 7.53 -10.35
N THR A 82 -1.67 8.05 -11.45
CA THR A 82 -2.31 7.96 -12.78
C THR A 82 -2.07 6.62 -13.48
N LYS A 83 -1.25 5.70 -12.95
CA LYS A 83 -1.09 4.37 -13.52
C LYS A 83 -2.30 3.48 -13.18
N LYS A 84 -2.76 2.70 -14.15
CA LYS A 84 -3.78 1.65 -13.98
C LYS A 84 -3.07 0.29 -13.99
N PHE A 85 -3.25 -0.48 -12.93
CA PHE A 85 -2.79 -1.86 -12.84
C PHE A 85 -3.98 -2.79 -13.09
N ASP A 86 -3.71 -4.00 -13.61
CA ASP A 86 -4.71 -5.07 -13.64
C ASP A 86 -5.15 -5.38 -12.21
N VAL A 87 -6.41 -5.74 -12.00
CA VAL A 87 -7.00 -6.09 -10.69
C VAL A 87 -6.98 -7.60 -10.47
N GLU A 88 -7.03 -8.38 -11.55
CA GLU A 88 -7.10 -9.84 -11.52
C GLU A 88 -5.72 -10.50 -11.33
N ASP A 89 -4.64 -9.77 -11.65
CA ASP A 89 -3.29 -10.27 -11.42
C ASP A 89 -2.96 -10.35 -9.91
N ASN A 90 -2.81 -11.58 -9.41
CA ASN A 90 -2.46 -11.86 -8.02
C ASN A 90 -0.96 -12.08 -7.80
N SER A 91 -0.13 -11.78 -8.82
CA SER A 91 1.33 -11.89 -8.71
C SER A 91 1.90 -11.06 -7.54
N PRO A 92 2.97 -11.53 -6.87
CA PRO A 92 3.57 -10.80 -5.76
C PRO A 92 4.09 -9.41 -6.20
N VAL A 93 4.49 -9.28 -7.46
CA VAL A 93 4.95 -8.01 -8.05
C VAL A 93 3.78 -7.02 -8.19
N ALA A 94 2.61 -7.46 -8.67
CA ALA A 94 1.43 -6.62 -8.75
C ALA A 94 0.99 -6.11 -7.37
N GLN A 95 1.09 -6.95 -6.33
CA GLN A 95 0.76 -6.54 -4.96
C GLN A 95 1.67 -5.43 -4.45
N ILE A 96 2.98 -5.49 -4.74
CA ILE A 96 3.94 -4.45 -4.32
C ILE A 96 3.60 -3.11 -4.97
N VAL A 97 3.35 -3.12 -6.27
CA VAL A 97 3.02 -1.92 -7.04
C VAL A 97 1.68 -1.31 -6.60
N ARG A 98 0.66 -2.14 -6.35
CA ARG A 98 -0.62 -1.69 -5.78
C ARG A 98 -0.44 -1.08 -4.39
N LYS A 99 0.30 -1.75 -3.50
CA LYS A 99 0.61 -1.23 -2.15
C LYS A 99 1.33 0.11 -2.21
N ARG A 100 2.24 0.29 -3.17
CA ARG A 100 2.90 1.58 -3.40
C ARG A 100 1.90 2.65 -3.83
N GLN A 101 1.03 2.37 -4.80
CA GLN A 101 -0.01 3.31 -5.22
C GLN A 101 -0.96 3.68 -4.06
N GLU A 102 -1.34 2.71 -3.22
CA GLU A 102 -2.15 2.95 -2.02
C GLU A 102 -1.44 3.79 -0.97
N SER A 103 -0.14 3.56 -0.76
CA SER A 103 0.68 4.34 0.17
C SER A 103 0.74 5.81 -0.27
N VAL A 104 1.03 6.05 -1.56
CA VAL A 104 1.03 7.40 -2.15
C VAL A 104 -0.36 8.04 -2.05
N ARG A 105 -1.42 7.27 -2.32
CA ARG A 105 -2.80 7.75 -2.17
C ARG A 105 -3.11 8.18 -0.75
N LYS A 106 -2.74 7.38 0.26
CA LYS A 106 -2.95 7.71 1.68
C LYS A 106 -2.22 8.99 2.07
N HIS A 107 -0.96 9.14 1.63
CA HIS A 107 -0.18 10.35 1.87
C HIS A 107 -0.84 11.61 1.29
N VAL A 108 -1.26 11.55 0.02
CA VAL A 108 -1.94 12.66 -0.64
C VAL A 108 -3.27 12.99 0.03
N VAL A 109 -4.06 11.97 0.40
CA VAL A 109 -5.35 12.16 1.05
C VAL A 109 -5.17 12.73 2.47
N SER A 110 -4.15 12.31 3.22
CA SER A 110 -3.87 12.85 4.56
C SER A 110 -3.54 14.34 4.55
N GLN A 111 -2.96 14.84 3.45
CA GLN A 111 -2.66 16.27 3.32
C GLN A 111 -3.93 17.13 3.35
N ASN A 112 -5.04 16.66 2.77
CA ASN A 112 -6.32 17.36 2.86
C ASN A 112 -6.81 17.45 4.31
N PHE A 113 -6.68 16.37 5.07
CA PHE A 113 -7.09 16.33 6.47
C PHE A 113 -6.20 17.24 7.35
N LEU A 114 -4.91 17.31 7.06
CA LEU A 114 -3.99 18.23 7.71
C LEU A 114 -4.44 19.69 7.56
N TRP A 115 -4.69 20.11 6.31
CA TRP A 115 -5.15 21.48 6.03
C TRP A 115 -6.56 21.74 6.56
N ALA A 116 -7.49 20.80 6.40
CA ALA A 116 -8.83 20.92 6.94
C ALA A 116 -8.81 21.09 8.47
N GLY A 117 -8.02 20.29 9.19
CA GLY A 117 -7.83 20.42 10.63
C GLY A 117 -7.21 21.77 11.01
N GLY A 118 -6.16 22.19 10.29
CA GLY A 118 -5.50 23.48 10.50
C GLY A 118 -6.43 24.67 10.31
N PHE A 119 -7.18 24.72 9.20
CA PHE A 119 -8.16 25.78 8.93
C PHE A 119 -9.31 25.78 9.93
N THR A 120 -9.77 24.60 10.36
CA THR A 120 -10.84 24.49 11.36
C THR A 120 -10.39 25.10 12.68
N MET A 121 -9.21 24.71 13.18
CA MET A 121 -8.69 25.26 14.43
C MET A 121 -8.43 26.76 14.32
N ALA A 122 -7.78 27.22 13.25
CA ALA A 122 -7.53 28.64 13.04
C ALA A 122 -8.84 29.46 12.95
N GLY A 123 -9.85 28.92 12.26
CA GLY A 123 -11.16 29.55 12.13
C GLY A 123 -11.91 29.64 13.46
N LEU A 124 -11.87 28.57 14.27
CA LEU A 124 -12.45 28.56 15.61
C LEU A 124 -11.74 29.56 16.53
N SER A 125 -10.40 29.62 16.48
CA SER A 125 -9.62 30.60 17.25
C SER A 125 -9.96 32.02 16.83
N TYR A 126 -10.00 32.32 15.53
CA TYR A 126 -10.36 33.64 15.01
C TYR A 126 -11.79 34.05 15.41
N TRP A 127 -12.74 33.13 15.30
CA TRP A 127 -14.13 33.38 15.70
C TRP A 127 -14.28 33.58 17.21
N SER A 128 -13.43 32.94 18.01
CA SER A 128 -13.35 33.20 19.45
C SER A 128 -12.85 34.63 19.69
N PHE A 129 -11.71 35.01 19.07
CA PHE A 129 -11.11 36.33 19.26
C PHE A 129 -11.95 37.50 18.76
N ARG A 130 -12.74 37.35 17.69
CA ARG A 130 -13.63 38.43 17.21
C ARG A 130 -14.82 38.74 18.14
N ARG A 131 -15.10 37.86 19.11
CA ARG A 131 -16.26 37.95 20.00
C ARG A 131 -15.92 38.60 21.36
N TYR A 132 -14.63 38.75 21.66
CA TYR A 132 -14.07 39.46 22.80
C TYR A 132 -13.41 40.75 22.33
#